data_AF-A0A944C122-F1
#
_entry.id   AF-A0A944C122-F1
#
_cell.length_a   1.000
_cell.length_b   1.000
_cell.length_c   1.000
_cell.angle_alpha   90.00
_cell.angle_beta   90.00
_cell.angle_gamma   90.00
#
_symmetry.space_group_name_H-M   'P 1'
#
loop_
_entity.id
_entity.type
_entity.pdbx_description
1 polymer ?
#
loop_
_entity_poly.entity_id
_entity_poly.type
_entity_poly.pdbx_seq_one_letter_code
_entity_poly.pdbx_strand_id
1 'polypeptide(L)'
;MSKNVRNVIAAAVVVLIFTVLLIVVFLTFKDRTEKDNAWVFSAASEYSESSGEILDDINSVQFDELMNVKGVGRTAAYEIIRYREKLGGFTSMEQLKDISCIDGEMYDILCSYFSVQTESAYDSTGEKIDLNTATVRELASVDGISEKTAQNIVLYRKKYGDFVSISELMEVDGIGTELFQKIKDKFTV
;
A
#
# COMPACT_ATOMS: atom_id res chain seq x y z
N MET A 1 70.13 2.64 -17.51
CA MET A 1 69.08 3.46 -16.86
C MET A 1 69.63 4.01 -15.55
N SER A 2 69.71 5.33 -15.35
CA SER A 2 70.22 5.89 -14.08
C SER A 2 69.22 5.63 -12.95
N LYS A 3 69.70 5.58 -11.69
CA LYS A 3 68.85 5.39 -10.50
C LYS A 3 67.72 6.42 -10.46
N ASN A 4 68.00 7.65 -10.87
CA ASN A 4 67.04 8.74 -10.94
C ASN A 4 65.92 8.45 -11.94
N VAL A 5 66.25 7.92 -13.14
CA VAL A 5 65.23 7.56 -14.15
C VAL A 5 64.35 6.40 -13.67
N ARG A 6 64.92 5.39 -12.99
CA ARG A 6 64.14 4.29 -12.40
C ARG A 6 63.19 4.77 -11.30
N ASN A 7 63.62 5.71 -10.46
CA ASN A 7 62.80 6.26 -9.39
C ASN A 7 61.66 7.14 -9.94
N VAL A 8 61.92 7.90 -11.00
CA VAL A 8 60.88 8.69 -11.69
C VAL A 8 59.83 7.77 -12.32
N ILE A 9 60.26 6.69 -12.98
CA ILE A 9 59.33 5.71 -13.55
C ILE A 9 58.52 5.00 -12.46
N ALA A 10 59.17 4.60 -11.35
CA ALA A 10 58.48 3.97 -10.23
C ALA A 10 57.44 4.92 -9.59
N ALA A 11 57.77 6.20 -9.40
CA ALA A 11 56.84 7.19 -8.88
C ALA A 11 55.66 7.42 -9.83
N ALA A 12 55.91 7.49 -11.14
CA ALA A 12 54.85 7.63 -12.14
C ALA A 12 53.87 6.45 -12.12
N VAL A 13 54.38 5.21 -11.96
CA VAL A 13 53.54 4.01 -11.84
C VAL A 13 52.69 4.04 -10.58
N VAL A 14 53.23 4.48 -9.44
CA VAL A 14 52.47 4.58 -8.18
C VAL A 14 51.35 5.62 -8.29
N VAL A 15 51.63 6.78 -8.89
CA VAL A 15 50.61 7.81 -9.13
C VAL A 15 49.52 7.30 -10.08
N LEU A 16 49.89 6.56 -11.13
CA LEU A 16 48.93 5.95 -12.04
C LEU A 16 48.03 4.92 -11.33
N ILE A 17 48.61 4.06 -10.48
CA ILE A 17 47.83 3.09 -9.70
C ILE A 17 46.88 3.81 -8.75
N PHE A 18 47.35 4.84 -8.04
CA PHE A 18 46.53 5.58 -7.09
C PHE A 18 45.39 6.34 -7.77
N THR A 19 45.64 6.95 -8.92
CA THR A 19 44.61 7.63 -9.72
C THR A 19 43.56 6.65 -10.25
N VAL A 20 43.97 5.47 -10.74
CA VAL A 20 43.03 4.42 -11.15
C VAL A 20 42.21 3.92 -9.96
N LEU A 21 42.83 3.74 -8.79
CA LEU A 21 42.14 3.31 -7.57
C LEU A 21 41.12 4.37 -7.10
N LEU A 22 41.47 5.65 -7.15
CA LEU A 22 40.54 6.75 -6.88
C LEU A 22 39.39 6.80 -7.88
N ILE A 23 39.64 6.57 -9.17
CA ILE A 23 38.59 6.49 -10.20
C ILE A 23 37.66 5.31 -9.90
N VAL A 24 38.20 4.13 -9.58
CA VAL A 24 37.38 2.96 -9.23
C VAL A 24 36.55 3.21 -7.96
N VAL A 25 37.13 3.83 -6.93
CA VAL A 25 36.40 4.23 -5.71
C VAL A 25 35.32 5.27 -6.06
N PHE A 26 35.62 6.25 -6.89
CA PHE A 26 34.63 7.24 -7.34
C PHE A 26 33.49 6.61 -8.15
N LEU A 27 33.79 5.67 -9.04
CA LEU A 27 32.80 4.94 -9.84
C LEU A 27 31.94 4.01 -8.99
N THR A 28 32.53 3.35 -7.98
CA THR A 28 31.79 2.50 -7.03
C THR A 28 31.03 3.30 -5.97
N PHE A 29 31.48 4.51 -5.64
CA PHE A 29 30.77 5.42 -4.74
C PHE A 29 29.55 6.06 -5.42
N LYS A 30 29.67 6.44 -6.70
CA LYS A 30 28.54 6.93 -7.50
C LYS A 30 27.42 5.89 -7.59
N ASP A 31 27.75 4.60 -7.68
CA ASP A 31 26.79 3.48 -7.73
C ASP A 31 25.98 3.33 -6.43
N ARG A 32 26.53 3.71 -5.26
CA ARG A 32 25.78 3.64 -3.98
C ARG A 32 24.78 4.79 -3.87
N THR A 33 25.10 5.98 -4.37
CA THR A 33 24.10 7.06 -4.49
C THR A 33 23.09 6.79 -5.60
N GLU A 34 23.49 6.17 -6.72
CA GLU A 34 22.53 5.85 -7.78
C GLU A 34 21.60 4.71 -7.40
N LYS A 35 21.98 3.67 -6.64
CA LYS A 35 21.00 2.62 -6.25
C LYS A 35 19.94 3.11 -5.27
N ASP A 36 20.27 4.09 -4.43
CA ASP A 36 19.30 4.73 -3.53
C ASP A 36 18.45 5.79 -4.28
N ASN A 37 18.88 6.22 -5.49
CA ASN A 37 18.22 7.25 -6.31
C ASN A 37 17.71 6.74 -7.69
N ALA A 38 17.97 5.49 -8.07
CA ALA A 38 17.63 4.94 -9.39
C ALA A 38 16.14 4.64 -9.50
N TRP A 39 15.47 4.45 -8.36
CA TRP A 39 14.02 4.49 -8.29
C TRP A 39 13.47 5.90 -8.51
N VAL A 40 14.21 6.95 -8.11
CA VAL A 40 13.80 8.37 -8.21
C VAL A 40 13.88 8.93 -9.64
N PHE A 41 14.66 8.34 -10.55
CA PHE A 41 14.85 8.87 -11.91
C PHE A 41 14.31 8.00 -13.06
N SER A 42 13.93 6.74 -12.82
CA SER A 42 13.26 5.93 -13.87
C SER A 42 11.75 6.20 -13.97
N ALA A 43 11.15 6.77 -12.91
CA ALA A 43 9.77 7.26 -12.92
C ALA A 43 9.62 8.64 -13.59
N ALA A 44 10.73 9.29 -13.98
CA ALA A 44 10.70 10.64 -14.57
C ALA A 44 10.49 10.66 -16.11
N SER A 45 10.02 9.57 -16.72
CA SER A 45 9.69 9.55 -18.16
C SER A 45 8.21 9.39 -18.50
N GLU A 46 7.31 9.70 -17.59
CA GLU A 46 5.91 10.00 -17.93
C GLU A 46 5.40 11.14 -17.03
N TYR A 47 6.01 12.32 -17.22
CA TYR A 47 5.40 13.59 -16.81
C TYR A 47 4.15 13.81 -17.67
N SER A 48 2.98 13.38 -17.19
CA SER A 48 1.71 13.95 -17.62
C SER A 48 1.45 15.20 -16.79
N GLU A 49 1.69 16.38 -17.36
CA GLU A 49 1.04 17.60 -16.92
C GLU A 49 -0.48 17.41 -17.06
N SER A 50 -1.16 17.05 -15.96
CA SER A 50 -2.62 17.16 -15.85
C SER A 50 -2.94 18.14 -14.74
N SER A 51 -3.06 19.40 -15.13
CA SER A 51 -3.85 20.38 -14.40
C SER A 51 -5.30 19.90 -14.33
N GLY A 52 -5.74 19.45 -13.15
CA GLY A 52 -7.13 19.12 -12.87
C GLY A 52 -7.31 17.73 -12.26
N GLU A 53 -7.63 17.71 -10.96
CA GLU A 53 -8.36 16.68 -10.22
C GLU A 53 -8.13 15.22 -10.65
N ILE A 54 -6.98 14.65 -10.29
CA ILE A 54 -6.87 13.19 -10.09
C ILE A 54 -6.52 13.00 -8.61
N LEU A 55 -7.51 12.62 -7.81
CA LEU A 55 -7.31 12.25 -6.42
C LEU A 55 -6.72 10.84 -6.39
N ASP A 56 -5.44 10.71 -6.03
CA ASP A 56 -4.78 9.41 -5.94
C ASP A 56 -5.36 8.59 -4.77
N ASP A 57 -5.37 7.26 -4.92
CA ASP A 57 -5.89 6.38 -3.88
C ASP A 57 -4.93 6.25 -2.70
N ILE A 58 -5.30 6.75 -1.54
CA ILE A 58 -4.50 6.70 -0.31
C ILE A 58 -4.08 5.28 0.09
N ASN A 59 -4.84 4.27 -0.35
CA ASN A 59 -4.48 2.86 -0.10
C ASN A 59 -3.31 2.37 -0.96
N SER A 60 -3.13 2.95 -2.14
CA SER A 60 -2.03 2.61 -3.07
C SER A 60 -0.81 3.53 -2.93
N VAL A 61 -1.00 4.70 -2.34
CA VAL A 61 0.01 5.77 -2.27
C VAL A 61 1.27 5.34 -1.51
N GLN A 62 2.43 5.71 -2.05
CA GLN A 62 3.74 5.40 -1.48
C GLN A 62 4.26 6.50 -0.55
N PHE A 63 5.31 6.20 0.21
CA PHE A 63 5.85 7.10 1.25
C PHE A 63 6.34 8.44 0.70
N ASP A 64 7.01 8.40 -0.44
CA ASP A 64 7.51 9.56 -1.19
C ASP A 64 6.38 10.39 -1.81
N GLU A 65 5.33 9.75 -2.32
CA GLU A 65 4.14 10.42 -2.82
C GLU A 65 3.40 11.19 -1.70
N LEU A 66 3.29 10.61 -0.50
CA LEU A 66 2.79 11.34 0.67
C LEU A 66 3.65 12.56 0.98
N MET A 67 4.98 12.45 0.91
CA MET A 67 5.89 13.57 1.19
C MET A 67 5.91 14.65 0.11
N ASN A 68 5.42 14.38 -1.10
CA ASN A 68 5.26 15.39 -2.14
C ASN A 68 4.12 16.38 -1.81
N VAL A 69 3.20 15.99 -0.92
CA VAL A 69 2.13 16.86 -0.45
C VAL A 69 2.68 17.89 0.53
N LYS A 70 2.52 19.16 0.17
CA LYS A 70 2.99 20.29 0.98
C LYS A 70 2.36 20.24 2.38
N GLY A 71 3.19 20.04 3.39
CA GLY A 71 2.77 19.94 4.79
C GLY A 71 3.01 18.54 5.36
N VAL A 72 2.99 17.51 4.54
CA VAL A 72 3.17 16.12 4.98
C VAL A 72 4.67 15.83 5.21
N GLY A 73 5.04 15.75 6.48
CA GLY A 73 6.39 15.38 6.90
C GLY A 73 6.61 13.87 6.95
N ARG A 74 7.88 13.46 7.09
CA ARG A 74 8.28 12.04 7.21
C ARG A 74 7.47 11.27 8.28
N THR A 75 7.24 11.89 9.44
CA THR A 75 6.48 11.26 10.53
C THR A 75 5.04 11.02 10.14
N ALA A 76 4.39 12.00 9.50
CA ALA A 76 3.01 11.88 9.05
C ALA A 76 2.89 10.79 7.97
N ALA A 77 3.77 10.82 6.96
CA ALA A 77 3.80 9.79 5.92
C ALA A 77 4.00 8.38 6.50
N TYR A 78 4.90 8.24 7.48
CA TYR A 78 5.15 6.97 8.15
C TYR A 78 3.94 6.47 8.94
N GLU A 79 3.30 7.34 9.74
CA GLU A 79 2.14 6.94 10.54
C GLU A 79 0.92 6.65 9.67
N ILE A 80 0.72 7.36 8.55
CA ILE A 80 -0.33 7.06 7.57
C ILE A 80 -0.18 5.64 7.01
N ILE A 81 1.02 5.28 6.53
CA ILE A 81 1.28 3.94 5.99
C ILE A 81 1.14 2.87 7.06
N ARG A 82 1.73 3.11 8.25
CA ARG A 82 1.65 2.18 9.37
C ARG A 82 0.20 1.95 9.80
N TYR A 83 -0.61 3.01 9.85
CA TYR A 83 -2.02 2.92 10.22
C TYR A 83 -2.85 2.22 9.13
N ARG A 84 -2.57 2.50 7.85
CA ARG A 84 -3.13 1.77 6.70
C ARG A 84 -2.89 0.28 6.81
N GLU A 85 -1.65 -0.14 7.02
CA GLU A 85 -1.27 -1.56 7.11
C GLU A 85 -1.93 -2.24 8.32
N LYS A 86 -2.03 -1.53 9.45
CA LYS A 86 -2.71 -2.02 10.64
C LYS A 86 -4.20 -2.28 10.39
N LEU A 87 -4.87 -1.47 9.58
CA LEU A 87 -6.27 -1.64 9.21
C LEU A 87 -6.48 -2.61 8.03
N GLY A 88 -5.42 -2.89 7.27
CA GLY A 88 -5.51 -3.63 6.00
C GLY A 88 -6.03 -2.79 4.84
N GLY A 89 -5.98 -1.45 4.97
CA GLY A 89 -6.53 -0.46 4.06
C GLY A 89 -7.47 0.53 4.79
N PHE A 90 -7.44 1.78 4.36
CA PHE A 90 -8.44 2.78 4.69
C PHE A 90 -9.75 2.49 3.95
N THR A 91 -10.86 2.52 4.67
CA THR A 91 -12.22 2.46 4.12
C THR A 91 -12.86 3.85 4.06
N SER A 92 -12.33 4.80 4.83
CA SER A 92 -12.76 6.19 4.83
C SER A 92 -11.58 7.11 5.13
N MET A 93 -11.57 8.29 4.49
CA MET A 93 -10.60 9.34 4.80
C MET A 93 -10.68 9.78 6.26
N GLU A 94 -11.85 9.68 6.91
CA GLU A 94 -12.03 10.10 8.31
C GLU A 94 -11.12 9.34 9.28
N GLN A 95 -10.72 8.11 8.94
CA GLN A 95 -9.82 7.29 9.75
C GLN A 95 -8.43 7.91 9.90
N LEU A 96 -8.05 8.86 9.05
CA LEU A 96 -6.82 9.64 9.19
C LEU A 96 -6.84 10.52 10.45
N LYS A 97 -8.02 10.95 10.92
CA LYS A 97 -8.13 11.79 12.14
C LYS A 97 -7.73 11.05 13.42
N ASP A 98 -7.73 9.72 13.39
CA ASP A 98 -7.28 8.88 14.50
C ASP A 98 -5.73 8.85 14.63
N ILE A 99 -5.02 9.33 13.61
CA ILE A 99 -3.56 9.39 13.60
C ILE A 99 -3.13 10.64 14.36
N SER A 100 -2.36 10.44 15.43
CA SER A 100 -2.00 11.49 16.39
C SER A 100 -1.26 12.70 15.80
N CYS A 101 -0.63 12.55 14.64
CA CYS A 101 0.12 13.60 13.96
C CYS A 101 -0.64 14.29 12.81
N ILE A 102 -1.92 13.98 12.61
CA ILE A 102 -2.77 14.62 11.61
C ILE A 102 -3.70 15.60 12.32
N ASP A 103 -3.43 16.90 12.14
CA ASP A 103 -4.33 17.97 12.57
C ASP A 103 -5.38 18.27 11.49
N GLY A 104 -6.33 19.17 11.80
CA GLY A 104 -7.42 19.50 10.87
C GLY A 104 -6.92 20.09 9.54
N GLU A 105 -5.88 20.93 9.58
CA GLU A 105 -5.30 21.53 8.38
C GLU A 105 -4.61 20.47 7.51
N MET A 106 -3.83 19.57 8.12
CA MET A 106 -3.21 18.45 7.43
C MET A 106 -4.25 17.51 6.81
N TYR A 107 -5.34 17.24 7.53
CA TYR A 107 -6.44 16.42 7.05
C TYR A 107 -7.08 17.02 5.79
N ASP A 108 -7.36 18.32 5.81
CA ASP A 108 -7.95 19.03 4.67
C ASP A 108 -7.01 19.00 3.45
N ILE A 109 -5.71 19.17 3.68
CA ILE A 109 -4.70 19.02 2.62
C ILE A 109 -4.73 17.60 2.08
N LEU A 110 -4.66 16.56 2.92
CA LEU A 110 -4.67 15.17 2.48
C LEU A 110 -5.94 14.83 1.69
N CYS A 111 -7.10 15.36 2.07
CA CYS A 111 -8.36 15.17 1.35
C CYS A 111 -8.40 15.89 -0.02
N SER A 112 -7.53 16.89 -0.24
CA SER A 112 -7.43 17.57 -1.53
C SER A 112 -6.53 16.87 -2.55
N TYR A 113 -5.63 16.00 -2.07
CA TYR A 113 -4.71 15.22 -2.93
C TYR A 113 -5.10 13.76 -3.05
N PHE A 114 -5.69 13.19 -2.00
CA PHE A 114 -5.98 11.77 -1.91
C PHE A 114 -7.45 11.49 -1.69
N SER A 115 -7.89 10.35 -2.22
CA SER A 115 -9.19 9.77 -1.93
C SER A 115 -8.99 8.32 -1.51
N VAL A 116 -10.01 7.73 -0.89
CA VAL A 116 -10.06 6.27 -0.77
C VAL A 116 -10.73 5.77 -2.05
N GLN A 117 -9.94 5.25 -3.00
CA GLN A 117 -10.49 4.45 -4.08
C GLN A 117 -10.57 3.04 -3.55
N THR A 118 -11.68 2.73 -2.89
CA THR A 118 -12.03 1.35 -2.65
C THR A 118 -12.18 0.69 -4.02
N GLU A 119 -11.20 -0.12 -4.45
CA GLU A 119 -11.44 -1.20 -5.41
C GLU A 119 -12.60 -2.00 -4.83
N SER A 120 -13.79 -1.68 -5.34
CA SER A 120 -15.12 -1.95 -4.79
C SER A 120 -15.10 -2.75 -3.50
N ALA A 121 -14.81 -2.04 -2.39
CA ALA A 121 -15.53 -2.32 -1.17
C ALA A 121 -16.99 -2.29 -1.59
N TYR A 122 -17.62 -3.44 -1.53
CA TYR A 122 -18.96 -3.72 -2.03
C TYR A 122 -19.96 -3.02 -1.11
N ASP A 123 -19.91 -1.69 -1.10
CA ASP A 123 -20.80 -0.83 -0.38
C ASP A 123 -21.82 -0.29 -1.37
N SER A 124 -23.06 -0.70 -1.12
CA SER A 124 -24.30 0.03 -1.45
C SER A 124 -24.66 0.33 -2.90
N THR A 125 -24.13 -0.37 -3.91
CA THR A 125 -24.74 -0.43 -5.27
C THR A 125 -25.60 -1.67 -5.52
N GLY A 126 -26.25 -2.23 -4.49
CA GLY A 126 -27.28 -3.27 -4.66
C GLY A 126 -26.81 -4.59 -5.29
N GLU A 127 -25.52 -4.72 -5.55
CA GLU A 127 -24.90 -5.94 -5.98
C GLU A 127 -24.76 -6.85 -4.74
N LYS A 128 -24.99 -8.16 -4.90
CA LYS A 128 -25.08 -9.13 -3.80
C LYS A 128 -23.88 -10.05 -3.84
N ILE A 129 -23.27 -10.28 -2.68
CA ILE A 129 -22.11 -11.16 -2.55
C ILE A 129 -22.59 -12.61 -2.67
N ASP A 130 -21.98 -13.37 -3.56
CA ASP A 130 -22.31 -14.77 -3.76
C ASP A 130 -21.64 -15.65 -2.69
N LEU A 131 -22.45 -16.36 -1.90
CA LEU A 131 -22.01 -17.22 -0.81
C LEU A 131 -21.20 -18.44 -1.26
N ASN A 132 -21.33 -18.85 -2.52
CA ASN A 132 -20.67 -20.03 -3.07
C ASN A 132 -19.28 -19.70 -3.64
N THR A 133 -19.11 -18.48 -4.14
CA THR A 133 -17.86 -18.04 -4.78
C THR A 133 -17.03 -17.09 -3.92
N ALA A 134 -17.64 -16.33 -3.01
CA ALA A 134 -16.94 -15.31 -2.25
C ALA A 134 -15.80 -15.85 -1.39
N THR A 135 -14.75 -15.04 -1.27
CA THR A 135 -13.59 -15.25 -0.41
C THR A 135 -13.87 -14.82 1.03
N VAL A 136 -13.02 -15.26 1.97
CA VAL A 136 -13.12 -14.84 3.37
C VAL A 136 -13.07 -13.32 3.51
N ARG A 137 -12.23 -12.65 2.72
CA ARG A 137 -12.08 -11.19 2.76
C ARG A 137 -13.34 -10.46 2.29
N GLU A 138 -13.95 -10.93 1.20
CA GLU A 138 -15.20 -10.36 0.68
C GLU A 138 -16.36 -10.57 1.67
N LEU A 139 -16.46 -11.76 2.27
CA LEU A 139 -17.48 -12.03 3.30
C LEU A 139 -17.26 -11.17 4.56
N ALA A 140 -16.01 -10.97 4.97
CA ALA A 140 -15.65 -10.14 6.12
C ALA A 140 -15.79 -8.62 5.87
N SER A 141 -15.94 -8.19 4.61
CA SER A 141 -16.26 -6.79 4.30
C SER A 141 -17.71 -6.40 4.59
N VAL A 142 -18.59 -7.39 4.84
CA VAL A 142 -19.99 -7.13 5.19
C VAL A 142 -20.08 -6.70 6.65
N ASP A 143 -20.70 -5.54 6.89
CA ASP A 143 -20.91 -5.03 8.25
C ASP A 143 -21.63 -6.07 9.13
N GLY A 144 -21.04 -6.29 10.31
CA GLY A 144 -21.48 -7.33 11.25
C GLY A 144 -20.90 -8.74 11.02
N ILE A 145 -20.16 -8.99 9.94
CA ILE A 145 -19.45 -10.26 9.73
C ILE A 145 -18.00 -10.12 10.18
N SER A 146 -17.64 -10.84 11.24
CA SER A 146 -16.25 -10.97 11.67
C SER A 146 -15.48 -11.91 10.74
N GLU A 147 -14.15 -11.78 10.68
CA GLU A 147 -13.28 -12.70 9.92
C GLU A 147 -13.52 -14.17 10.33
N LYS A 148 -13.75 -14.43 11.62
CA LYS A 148 -14.08 -15.77 12.13
C LYS A 148 -15.40 -16.28 11.56
N THR A 149 -16.43 -15.43 11.51
CA THR A 149 -17.73 -15.79 10.93
C THR A 149 -17.59 -16.04 9.43
N ALA A 150 -16.85 -15.21 8.70
CA ALA A 150 -16.56 -15.40 7.28
C ALA A 150 -15.85 -16.73 7.01
N GLN A 151 -14.87 -17.10 7.83
CA GLN A 151 -14.22 -18.42 7.75
C GLN A 151 -15.22 -19.56 7.97
N ASN A 152 -16.14 -19.43 8.92
CA ASN A 152 -17.17 -20.43 9.19
C ASN A 152 -18.12 -20.62 7.99
N ILE A 153 -18.47 -19.55 7.27
CA ILE A 153 -19.28 -19.64 6.03
C ILE A 153 -18.55 -20.48 4.97
N VAL A 154 -17.27 -20.20 4.74
CA VAL A 154 -16.45 -20.96 3.78
C VAL A 154 -16.29 -22.43 4.22
N LEU A 155 -16.12 -22.67 5.53
CA LEU A 155 -16.05 -24.03 6.07
C LEU A 155 -17.38 -24.78 5.93
N TYR A 156 -18.50 -24.09 6.13
CA TYR A 156 -19.83 -24.66 5.96
C TYR A 156 -20.01 -25.18 4.53
N ARG A 157 -19.75 -24.34 3.50
CA ARG A 157 -19.90 -24.79 2.11
C ARG A 157 -18.92 -25.90 1.71
N LYS A 158 -17.70 -25.90 2.29
CA LYS A 158 -16.74 -27.00 2.09
C LYS A 158 -17.21 -28.32 2.71
N LYS A 159 -17.97 -28.26 3.81
CA LYS A 159 -18.38 -29.43 4.58
C LYS A 159 -19.70 -30.02 4.10
N TYR A 160 -20.68 -29.16 3.77
CA TYR A 160 -22.04 -29.55 3.44
C TYR A 160 -22.38 -29.38 1.95
N GLY A 161 -21.52 -28.73 1.17
CA GLY A 161 -21.76 -28.38 -0.23
C GLY A 161 -22.18 -26.92 -0.39
N ASP A 162 -22.42 -26.51 -1.63
CA ASP A 162 -22.83 -25.14 -1.95
C ASP A 162 -24.14 -24.77 -1.24
N PHE A 163 -24.25 -23.50 -0.85
CA PHE A 163 -25.47 -22.93 -0.30
C PHE A 163 -26.58 -22.98 -1.36
N VAL A 164 -27.71 -23.60 -1.02
CA VAL A 164 -28.89 -23.65 -1.91
C VAL A 164 -29.82 -22.46 -1.63
N SER A 165 -29.75 -21.93 -0.42
CA SER A 165 -30.58 -20.82 0.03
C SER A 165 -29.81 -19.92 1.00
N ILE A 166 -30.16 -18.63 1.00
CA ILE A 166 -29.57 -17.67 1.95
C ILE A 166 -29.89 -18.08 3.41
N SER A 167 -31.03 -18.74 3.65
CA SER A 167 -31.46 -19.21 4.97
C SER A 167 -30.49 -20.18 5.64
N GLU A 168 -29.69 -20.92 4.87
CA GLU A 168 -28.67 -21.84 5.40
C GLU A 168 -27.54 -21.10 6.14
N LEU A 169 -27.39 -19.78 5.96
CA LEU A 169 -26.50 -18.97 6.80
C LEU A 169 -26.85 -19.07 8.28
N MET A 170 -28.12 -19.35 8.65
CA MET A 170 -28.52 -19.55 10.04
C MET A 170 -27.93 -20.83 10.66
N GLU A 171 -27.42 -21.76 9.86
CA GLU A 171 -26.74 -22.96 10.33
C GLU A 171 -25.24 -22.74 10.54
N VAL A 172 -24.71 -21.58 10.14
CA VAL A 172 -23.31 -21.23 10.29
C VAL A 172 -23.05 -20.70 11.69
N ASP A 173 -22.07 -21.31 12.37
CA ASP A 173 -21.64 -20.87 13.70
C ASP A 173 -21.21 -19.39 13.69
N GLY A 174 -21.86 -18.59 14.53
CA GLY A 174 -21.61 -17.15 14.62
C GLY A 174 -22.61 -16.27 13.86
N ILE A 175 -23.61 -16.86 13.19
CA ILE A 175 -24.73 -16.12 12.58
C ILE A 175 -26.01 -16.37 13.39
N GLY A 176 -26.35 -15.42 14.25
CA GLY A 176 -27.63 -15.42 14.97
C GLY A 176 -28.77 -14.80 14.15
N THR A 177 -30.02 -15.00 14.59
CA THR A 177 -31.22 -14.46 13.92
C THR A 177 -31.15 -12.94 13.69
N GLU A 178 -30.65 -12.18 14.66
CA GLU A 178 -30.51 -10.72 14.53
C GLU A 178 -29.51 -10.32 13.46
N LEU A 179 -28.36 -11.00 13.42
CA LEU A 179 -27.32 -10.74 12.42
C LEU A 179 -27.82 -11.15 11.03
N PHE A 180 -28.43 -12.33 10.91
CA PHE A 180 -29.01 -12.82 9.66
C PHE A 180 -29.99 -11.82 9.04
N GLN A 181 -30.91 -11.24 9.83
CA GLN A 181 -31.86 -10.26 9.30
C GLN A 181 -31.20 -9.00 8.73
N LYS A 182 -30.04 -8.60 9.27
CA LYS A 182 -29.29 -7.43 8.80
C LYS A 182 -28.51 -7.72 7.52
N ILE A 183 -27.99 -8.94 7.37
CA ILE A 183 -27.05 -9.29 6.30
C ILE A 183 -27.68 -10.05 5.13
N LYS A 184 -28.86 -10.67 5.30
CA LYS A 184 -29.50 -11.52 4.27
C LYS A 184 -29.63 -10.83 2.90
N ASP A 185 -29.86 -9.52 2.88
CA ASP A 185 -30.09 -8.75 1.66
C ASP A 185 -28.77 -8.39 0.94
N LYS A 186 -27.63 -8.64 1.59
CA LYS A 186 -26.28 -8.44 1.05
C LYS A 186 -25.75 -9.67 0.31
N PHE A 187 -26.45 -10.80 0.38
CA PHE A 187 -25.99 -12.08 -0.17
C PHE A 187 -26.88 -12.65 -1.27
N THR A 188 -26.28 -13.48 -2.12
CA THR A 188 -26.93 -14.35 -3.11
C THR A 188 -26.28 -15.74 -3.07
N VAL A 189 -26.94 -16.71 -3.70
CA VAL A 189 -26.44 -18.09 -3.89
C VAL A 189 -26.34 -18.43 -5.37
#